data_AF-A0AAV3HW27-F1
#
_entry.id   AF-A0AAV3HW27-F1
#
_cell.length_a   1.000
_cell.length_b   1.000
_cell.length_c   1.000
_cell.angle_alpha   90.00
_cell.angle_beta   90.00
_cell.angle_gamma   90.00
#
_symmetry.space_group_name_H-M   'P 1'
#
loop_
_entity.id
_entity.type
_entity.pdbx_description
1 polymer ?
#
loop_
_entity_poly.entity_id
_entity_poly.type
_entity_poly.pdbx_seq_one_letter_code
_entity_poly.pdbx_strand_id
1 'polypeptide(L)'
;MDSIKEILLSFGGATVVIGLLSSFLAKLISTRVAQEQNAVILSELENLKHKLSTAQTSYGQQIEHIVSYYDVYYKHYRRCQEVAGQDVISHPENGALDTKEAYEKKLDKFAEEWEKLEPRIRLVLPEDAFLLHIESIHAFNDFTRILKSLPSNHSELKGPLIEQFVVVDQVKEKLERSLRHYLRTDVLQSN
;
A
#
# COMPACT_ATOMS: atom_id res chain seq x y z
N MET A 1 -3.76 86.59 -27.41
CA MET A 1 -3.51 85.21 -27.88
C MET A 1 -2.56 84.43 -26.96
N ASP A 2 -1.83 85.11 -26.08
CA ASP A 2 -0.83 84.47 -25.21
C ASP A 2 -1.42 83.73 -23.99
N SER A 3 -2.53 84.22 -23.43
CA SER A 3 -3.19 83.57 -22.27
C SER A 3 -3.74 82.17 -22.57
N ILE A 4 -4.09 81.85 -23.82
CA ILE A 4 -4.60 80.52 -24.20
C ILE A 4 -3.45 79.50 -24.28
N LYS A 5 -2.25 79.93 -24.68
CA LYS A 5 -1.05 79.07 -24.73
C LYS A 5 -0.53 78.74 -23.34
N GLU A 6 -0.54 79.69 -22.41
CA GLU A 6 -0.16 79.45 -21.01
C GLU A 6 -1.13 78.52 -20.29
N ILE A 7 -2.44 78.65 -20.55
CA ILE A 7 -3.45 77.71 -20.03
C ILE A 7 -3.24 76.32 -20.64
N LEU A 8 -3.01 76.20 -21.95
CA LEU A 8 -2.71 74.91 -22.58
C LEU A 8 -1.43 74.26 -22.05
N LEU A 9 -0.38 75.05 -21.80
CA LEU A 9 0.89 74.58 -21.22
C LEU A 9 0.73 74.16 -19.75
N SER A 10 -0.06 74.87 -18.95
CA SER A 10 -0.30 74.49 -17.55
C SER A 10 -1.19 73.25 -17.42
N PHE A 11 -2.19 73.09 -18.29
CA PHE A 11 -3.00 71.86 -18.37
C PHE A 11 -2.22 70.68 -18.97
N GLY A 12 -1.35 70.92 -19.95
CA GLY A 12 -0.46 69.91 -20.54
C GLY A 12 0.59 69.40 -19.55
N GLY A 13 1.20 70.29 -18.76
CA GLY A 13 2.12 69.91 -17.68
C GLY A 13 1.42 69.11 -16.58
N ALA A 14 0.20 69.51 -16.19
CA ALA A 14 -0.60 68.78 -15.20
C ALA A 14 -0.98 67.37 -15.67
N THR A 15 -1.32 67.19 -16.94
CA THR A 15 -1.64 65.85 -17.49
C THR A 15 -0.43 64.92 -17.54
N VAL A 16 0.77 65.44 -17.83
CA VAL A 16 2.01 64.65 -17.78
C VAL A 16 2.33 64.19 -16.36
N VAL A 17 2.18 65.08 -15.37
CA VAL A 17 2.40 64.75 -13.95
C VAL A 17 1.40 63.71 -13.46
N ILE A 18 0.11 63.89 -13.79
CA ILE A 18 -0.94 62.92 -13.43
C ILE A 18 -0.68 61.58 -14.12
N GLY A 19 -0.31 61.57 -15.41
CA GLY A 19 0.02 60.35 -16.14
C GLY A 19 1.19 59.58 -15.54
N LEU A 20 2.26 60.28 -15.12
CA LEU A 20 3.40 59.67 -14.43
C LEU A 20 3.01 59.06 -13.08
N LEU A 21 2.25 59.79 -12.26
CA LEU A 21 1.73 59.33 -10.97
C LEU A 21 0.79 58.13 -11.11
N SER A 22 -0.12 58.16 -12.09
CA SER A 22 -1.01 57.04 -12.39
C SER A 22 -0.23 55.81 -12.85
N SER A 23 0.81 55.96 -13.68
CA SER A 23 1.66 54.83 -14.09
C SER A 23 2.43 54.24 -12.92
N PHE A 24 2.91 55.09 -12.00
CA PHE A 24 3.65 54.66 -10.81
C PHE A 24 2.75 53.92 -9.82
N LEU A 25 1.54 54.42 -9.59
CA LEU A 25 0.51 53.75 -8.79
C LEU A 25 0.07 52.42 -9.41
N ALA A 26 -0.17 52.39 -10.72
CA ALA A 26 -0.52 51.17 -11.44
C ALA A 26 0.60 50.11 -11.31
N LYS A 27 1.87 50.53 -11.39
CA LYS A 27 3.03 49.64 -11.22
C LYS A 27 3.12 49.08 -9.80
N LEU A 28 2.90 49.91 -8.78
CA LEU A 28 2.88 49.48 -7.37
C LEU A 28 1.74 48.49 -7.07
N ILE A 29 0.54 48.77 -7.57
CA ILE A 29 -0.62 47.90 -7.40
C ILE A 29 -0.39 46.58 -8.13
N SER A 30 0.11 46.61 -9.36
CA SER A 30 0.48 45.42 -10.14
C SER A 30 1.49 44.55 -9.39
N THR A 31 2.56 45.13 -8.84
CA THR A 31 3.55 44.36 -8.08
C THR A 31 2.96 43.76 -6.81
N ARG A 32 2.07 44.47 -6.13
CA ARG A 32 1.45 44.00 -4.89
C ARG A 32 0.47 42.86 -5.15
N VAL A 33 -0.36 42.98 -6.19
CA VAL A 33 -1.28 41.92 -6.63
C VAL A 33 -0.49 40.69 -7.10
N ALA A 34 0.60 40.88 -7.85
CA ALA A 34 1.46 39.76 -8.28
C ALA A 34 2.16 39.07 -7.09
N GLN A 35 2.59 39.82 -6.07
CA GLN A 35 3.15 39.27 -4.84
C GLN A 35 2.12 38.49 -4.03
N GLU A 36 0.90 39.01 -3.90
CA GLU A 36 -0.20 38.36 -3.18
C GLU A 36 -0.63 37.08 -3.88
N GLN A 37 -0.78 37.10 -5.21
CA GLN A 37 -1.05 35.90 -6.01
C GLN A 37 0.08 34.87 -5.90
N ASN A 38 1.34 35.29 -5.96
CA ASN A 38 2.48 34.38 -5.77
C ASN A 38 2.52 33.79 -4.35
N ALA A 39 2.18 34.56 -3.31
CA ALA A 39 2.12 34.07 -1.94
C ALA A 39 1.02 33.02 -1.78
N VAL A 40 -0.16 33.25 -2.37
CA VAL A 40 -1.27 32.27 -2.40
C VAL A 40 -0.83 31.00 -3.13
N ILE A 41 -0.28 31.11 -4.34
CA ILE A 41 0.21 29.97 -5.12
C ILE A 41 1.28 29.19 -4.35
N LEU A 42 2.25 29.86 -3.73
CA LEU A 42 3.29 29.20 -2.93
C LEU A 42 2.70 28.45 -1.73
N SER A 43 1.72 29.04 -1.04
CA SER A 43 1.04 28.39 0.07
C SER A 43 0.24 27.16 -0.36
N GLU A 44 -0.41 27.22 -1.52
CA GLU A 44 -1.12 26.07 -2.11
C GLU A 44 -0.13 24.98 -2.54
N LEU A 45 1.02 25.36 -3.09
CA LEU A 45 2.08 24.44 -3.50
C LEU A 45 2.72 23.75 -2.28
N GLU A 46 2.97 24.49 -1.19
CA GLU A 46 3.43 23.92 0.09
C GLU A 46 2.38 22.98 0.70
N ASN A 47 1.10 23.36 0.67
CA ASN A 47 0.02 22.50 1.12
C ASN A 47 -0.10 21.23 0.28
N LEU A 48 0.01 21.33 -1.04
CA LEU A 48 0.04 20.19 -1.96
C LEU A 48 1.23 19.29 -1.69
N LYS A 49 2.43 19.87 -1.53
CA LYS A 49 3.65 19.14 -1.20
C LYS A 49 3.53 18.41 0.14
N HIS A 50 2.96 19.07 1.16
CA HIS A 50 2.73 18.46 2.46
C HIS A 50 1.73 17.30 2.39
N LYS A 51 0.61 17.48 1.68
CA LYS A 51 -0.38 16.42 1.44
C LYS A 51 0.24 15.23 0.71
N LEU A 52 1.03 15.49 -0.33
CA LEU A 52 1.69 14.45 -1.12
C LEU A 52 2.74 13.70 -0.30
N SER A 53 3.54 14.40 0.50
CA SER A 53 4.52 13.79 1.42
C SER A 53 3.84 12.92 2.48
N THR A 54 2.71 13.37 3.03
CA THR A 54 1.94 12.61 4.03
C THR A 54 1.33 11.36 3.40
N ALA A 55 0.73 11.50 2.21
CA ALA A 55 0.16 10.39 1.45
C ALA A 55 1.24 9.34 1.09
N GLN A 56 2.39 9.78 0.61
CA GLN A 56 3.51 8.89 0.25
C GLN A 56 4.03 8.10 1.45
N THR A 57 4.16 8.74 2.62
CA THR A 57 4.62 8.07 3.85
C THR A 57 3.60 7.04 4.33
N SER A 58 2.32 7.42 4.37
CA SER A 58 1.23 6.53 4.77
C SER A 58 1.10 5.32 3.84
N TYR A 59 1.23 5.56 2.52
CA TYR A 59 1.15 4.52 1.51
C TYR A 59 2.35 3.55 1.58
N GLY A 60 3.57 4.06 1.75
CA GLY A 60 4.76 3.23 1.92
C GLY A 60 4.63 2.28 3.12
N GLN A 61 4.17 2.80 4.26
CA GLN A 61 3.93 1.98 5.46
C GLN A 61 2.83 0.93 5.23
N GLN A 62 1.76 1.28 4.52
CA GLN A 62 0.69 0.34 4.21
C GLN A 62 1.19 -0.82 3.32
N ILE A 63 2.00 -0.53 2.30
CA ILE A 63 2.61 -1.58 1.47
C ILE A 63 3.49 -2.49 2.32
N GLU A 64 4.36 -1.93 3.17
CA GLU A 64 5.23 -2.73 4.03
C GLU A 64 4.43 -3.69 4.92
N HIS A 65 3.28 -3.25 5.44
CA HIS A 65 2.38 -4.09 6.21
C HIS A 65 1.73 -5.20 5.39
N ILE A 66 1.26 -4.90 4.17
CA ILE A 66 0.69 -5.90 3.24
C ILE A 66 1.74 -6.94 2.85
N VAL A 67 2.96 -6.51 2.55
CA VAL A 67 4.08 -7.39 2.20
C VAL A 67 4.47 -8.28 3.38
N SER A 68 4.58 -7.70 4.58
CA SER A 68 4.90 -8.47 5.80
C SER A 68 3.83 -9.52 6.11
N TYR A 69 2.55 -9.14 5.95
CA TYR A 69 1.44 -10.07 6.06
C TYR A 69 1.58 -11.23 5.07
N TYR A 70 1.76 -10.91 3.78
CA TYR A 70 1.80 -11.92 2.74
C TYR A 70 3.03 -12.83 2.86
N ASP A 71 4.17 -12.34 3.35
CA ASP A 71 5.36 -13.15 3.63
C ASP A 71 5.08 -14.24 4.68
N VAL A 72 4.45 -13.88 5.81
CA VAL A 72 4.09 -14.87 6.85
C VAL A 72 3.04 -15.85 6.34
N TYR A 73 2.03 -15.36 5.62
CA TYR A 73 1.02 -16.20 4.96
C TYR A 73 1.66 -17.21 4.01
N TYR A 74 2.54 -16.74 3.12
CA TYR A 74 3.16 -17.55 2.09
C TYR A 74 4.12 -18.59 2.68
N LYS A 75 4.84 -18.24 3.75
CA LYS A 75 5.67 -19.21 4.50
C LYS A 75 4.85 -20.37 5.03
N HIS A 76 3.64 -20.13 5.52
CA HIS A 76 2.76 -21.21 5.98
C HIS A 76 2.21 -22.03 4.81
N TYR A 77 1.76 -21.38 3.74
CA TYR A 77 1.38 -22.04 2.49
C TYR A 77 2.46 -23.01 1.98
N ARG A 78 3.72 -22.57 1.95
CA ARG A 78 4.86 -23.40 1.51
C ARG A 78 5.08 -24.62 2.39
N ARG A 79 4.85 -24.51 3.71
CA ARG A 79 4.91 -25.66 4.62
C ARG A 79 3.79 -26.65 4.32
N CYS A 80 2.56 -26.18 4.07
CA CYS A 80 1.47 -27.07 3.65
C CYS A 80 1.83 -27.80 2.34
N GLN A 81 2.45 -27.08 1.38
CA GLN A 81 2.90 -27.67 0.13
C GLN A 81 3.97 -28.75 0.33
N GLU A 82 4.96 -28.50 1.20
CA GLU A 82 6.03 -29.47 1.51
C GLU A 82 5.44 -30.76 2.09
N VAL A 83 4.50 -30.65 3.03
CA VAL A 83 3.86 -31.81 3.68
C VAL A 83 2.94 -32.55 2.72
N ALA A 84 2.19 -31.82 1.88
CA ALA A 84 1.32 -32.42 0.88
C ALA A 84 2.13 -33.16 -0.21
N GLY A 85 3.30 -32.63 -0.59
CA GLY A 85 4.13 -33.16 -1.67
C GLY A 85 5.12 -34.25 -1.29
N GLN A 86 5.54 -34.36 -0.02
CA GLN A 86 6.59 -35.30 0.39
C GLN A 86 6.29 -35.94 1.76
N ASP A 87 6.48 -37.26 1.87
CA ASP A 87 6.41 -38.00 3.15
C ASP A 87 7.65 -37.77 4.01
N VAL A 88 8.81 -37.70 3.35
CA VAL A 88 10.12 -37.62 4.00
C VAL A 88 11.00 -36.71 3.16
N ILE A 89 11.62 -35.71 3.78
CA ILE A 89 12.71 -34.98 3.16
C ILE A 89 14.00 -35.72 3.52
N SER A 90 14.62 -36.38 2.54
CA SER A 90 15.94 -36.98 2.73
C SER A 90 16.99 -35.88 2.77
N HIS A 91 17.48 -35.55 3.97
CA HIS A 91 18.64 -34.67 4.11
C HIS A 91 19.92 -35.49 3.96
N PRO A 92 20.89 -35.05 3.13
CA PRO A 92 22.14 -35.79 2.92
C PRO A 92 22.98 -35.96 4.20
N GLU A 93 22.76 -35.13 5.23
CA GLU A 93 23.51 -35.20 6.50
C GLU A 93 22.70 -35.66 7.72
N ASN A 94 21.36 -35.48 7.71
CA ASN A 94 20.51 -35.67 8.90
C ASN A 94 19.51 -36.83 8.79
N GLY A 95 19.58 -37.62 7.71
CA GLY A 95 18.67 -38.74 7.49
C GLY A 95 17.27 -38.35 7.00
N ALA A 96 16.34 -39.29 7.09
CA ALA A 96 14.94 -39.12 6.73
C ALA A 96 14.22 -38.28 7.79
N LEU A 97 13.73 -37.10 7.41
CA LEU A 97 13.00 -36.21 8.31
C LEU A 97 11.49 -36.29 8.02
N ASP A 98 10.70 -36.65 9.04
CA ASP A 98 9.24 -36.71 8.97
C ASP A 98 8.67 -35.29 8.76
N THR A 99 7.99 -35.09 7.62
CA THR A 99 7.45 -33.78 7.23
C THR A 99 6.29 -33.35 8.13
N LYS A 100 5.54 -34.28 8.72
CA LYS A 100 4.46 -34.00 9.67
C LYS A 100 5.01 -33.46 10.99
N GLU A 101 6.01 -34.13 11.56
CA GLU A 101 6.65 -33.67 12.81
C GLU A 101 7.31 -32.29 12.61
N ALA A 102 7.98 -32.09 11.48
CA ALA A 102 8.59 -30.81 11.13
C ALA A 102 7.56 -29.68 10.95
N TYR A 103 6.37 -30.00 10.43
CA TYR A 103 5.26 -29.07 10.32
C TYR A 103 4.71 -28.66 11.70
N GLU A 104 4.43 -29.64 12.56
CA GLU A 104 3.87 -29.41 13.89
C GLU A 104 4.81 -28.55 14.75
N LYS A 105 6.12 -28.83 14.75
CA LYS A 105 7.12 -28.00 15.47
C LYS A 105 7.16 -26.54 15.01
N LYS A 106 6.80 -26.28 13.75
CA LYS A 106 6.83 -24.93 13.17
C LYS A 106 5.47 -24.23 13.27
N LEU A 107 4.42 -24.93 13.67
CA LEU A 107 3.06 -24.40 13.73
C LEU A 107 2.90 -23.40 14.87
N ASP A 108 3.44 -23.71 16.05
CA ASP A 108 3.38 -22.81 17.22
C ASP A 108 4.07 -21.48 16.93
N LYS A 109 5.27 -21.52 16.35
CA LYS A 109 5.98 -20.31 15.92
C LYS A 109 5.20 -19.50 14.88
N PHE A 110 4.53 -20.18 13.95
CA PHE A 110 3.66 -19.49 13.00
C PHE A 110 2.47 -18.83 13.69
N ALA A 111 1.82 -19.51 14.64
CA ALA A 111 0.70 -18.96 15.38
C ALA A 111 1.10 -17.68 16.14
N GLU A 112 2.28 -17.67 16.78
CA GLU A 112 2.81 -16.48 17.45
C GLU A 112 3.10 -15.32 16.47
N GLU A 113 3.65 -15.62 15.29
CA GLU A 113 3.90 -14.61 14.24
C GLU A 113 2.59 -14.07 13.67
N TRP A 114 1.59 -14.94 13.51
CA TRP A 114 0.27 -14.61 12.97
C TRP A 114 -0.55 -13.76 13.92
N GLU A 115 -0.58 -14.10 15.21
CA GLU A 115 -1.29 -13.35 16.26
C GLU A 115 -0.79 -11.91 16.38
N LYS A 116 0.53 -11.69 16.22
CA LYS A 116 1.11 -10.34 16.21
C LYS A 116 0.65 -9.49 15.02
N LEU A 117 0.30 -10.13 13.90
CA LEU A 117 -0.13 -9.47 12.68
C LEU A 117 -1.65 -9.27 12.62
N GLU A 118 -2.44 -10.14 13.24
CA GLU A 118 -3.91 -10.15 13.14
C GLU A 118 -4.58 -8.78 13.39
N PRO A 119 -4.22 -8.00 14.44
CA PRO A 119 -4.84 -6.70 14.65
C PRO A 119 -4.60 -5.72 13.51
N ARG A 120 -3.43 -5.81 12.86
CA ARG A 120 -3.04 -4.95 11.74
C ARG A 120 -3.69 -5.40 10.44
N ILE A 121 -3.80 -6.71 10.23
CA ILE A 121 -4.43 -7.30 9.03
C ILE A 121 -5.85 -6.77 8.85
N ARG A 122 -6.63 -6.68 9.92
CA ARG A 122 -8.01 -6.15 9.91
C ARG A 122 -8.11 -4.68 9.47
N LEU A 123 -7.05 -3.91 9.64
CA LEU A 123 -7.02 -2.48 9.33
C LEU A 123 -6.38 -2.19 7.96
N VAL A 124 -5.45 -3.03 7.54
CA VAL A 124 -4.57 -2.77 6.39
C VAL A 124 -5.06 -3.46 5.13
N LEU A 125 -5.71 -4.63 5.24
CA LEU A 125 -6.20 -5.34 4.08
C LEU A 125 -7.46 -4.69 3.50
N PRO A 126 -7.57 -4.59 2.17
CA PRO A 126 -8.84 -4.25 1.55
C PRO A 126 -9.87 -5.35 1.84
N GLU A 127 -11.15 -4.97 1.87
CA GLU A 127 -12.26 -5.83 2.26
C GLU A 127 -12.25 -7.19 1.54
N ASP A 128 -12.07 -7.19 0.22
CA ASP A 128 -12.00 -8.41 -0.58
C ASP A 128 -10.85 -9.35 -0.15
N ALA A 129 -9.68 -8.79 0.13
CA ALA A 129 -8.53 -9.56 0.59
C ALA A 129 -8.72 -10.05 2.03
N PHE A 130 -9.43 -9.29 2.86
CA PHE A 130 -9.76 -9.69 4.22
C PHE A 130 -10.74 -10.88 4.26
N LEU A 131 -11.74 -10.90 3.38
CA LEU A 131 -12.63 -12.07 3.24
C LEU A 131 -11.87 -13.32 2.82
N LEU A 132 -10.94 -13.18 1.85
CA LEU A 132 -10.07 -14.26 1.40
C LEU A 132 -9.09 -14.71 2.50
N HIS A 133 -8.64 -13.79 3.35
CA HIS A 133 -7.86 -14.12 4.54
C HIS A 133 -8.64 -15.02 5.50
N ILE A 134 -9.91 -14.71 5.78
CA ILE A 134 -10.76 -15.57 6.62
C ILE A 134 -10.94 -16.95 5.98
N GLU A 135 -11.26 -17.00 4.68
CA GLU A 135 -11.37 -18.27 3.93
C GLU A 135 -10.07 -19.09 4.03
N SER A 136 -8.93 -18.42 3.98
CA SER A 136 -7.62 -19.08 4.08
C SER A 136 -7.35 -19.68 5.46
N ILE A 137 -7.77 -19.01 6.54
CA ILE A 137 -7.67 -19.53 7.90
C ILE A 137 -8.45 -20.83 8.02
N HIS A 138 -9.69 -20.86 7.48
CA HIS A 138 -10.48 -22.08 7.46
C HIS A 138 -9.79 -23.19 6.66
N ALA A 139 -9.30 -22.88 5.46
CA ALA A 139 -8.60 -23.85 4.62
C ALA A 139 -7.34 -24.43 5.29
N PHE A 140 -6.54 -23.60 5.98
CA PHE A 140 -5.36 -24.04 6.74
C PHE A 140 -5.71 -24.87 7.98
N ASN A 141 -6.76 -24.49 8.69
CA ASN A 141 -7.25 -25.26 9.84
C ASN A 141 -7.74 -26.64 9.41
N ASP A 142 -8.46 -26.71 8.30
CA ASP A 142 -8.92 -27.97 7.71
C ASP A 142 -7.75 -28.84 7.24
N PHE A 143 -6.76 -28.23 6.57
CA PHE A 143 -5.52 -28.92 6.20
C PHE A 143 -4.81 -29.49 7.43
N THR A 144 -4.64 -28.69 8.48
CA THR A 144 -3.99 -29.10 9.73
C THR A 144 -4.77 -30.21 10.43
N ARG A 145 -6.11 -30.15 10.41
CA ARG A 145 -6.99 -31.18 10.99
C ARG A 145 -6.82 -32.51 10.26
N ILE A 146 -6.83 -32.51 8.93
CA ILE A 146 -6.61 -33.71 8.11
C ILE A 146 -5.22 -34.28 8.38
N LEU A 147 -4.19 -33.43 8.36
CA LEU A 147 -2.80 -33.85 8.64
C LEU A 147 -2.67 -34.54 10.00
N LYS A 148 -3.29 -33.98 11.05
CA LYS A 148 -3.27 -34.58 12.40
C LYS A 148 -3.98 -35.92 12.44
N SER A 149 -5.07 -36.10 11.68
CA SER A 149 -5.79 -37.39 11.61
C SER A 149 -5.07 -38.50 10.85
N LEU A 150 -4.08 -38.15 10.01
CA LEU A 150 -3.32 -39.14 9.25
C LEU A 150 -2.28 -39.85 10.13
N PRO A 151 -2.16 -41.18 10.05
CA PRO A 151 -1.09 -41.92 10.71
C PRO A 151 0.27 -41.62 10.05
N SER A 152 1.33 -41.46 10.85
CA SER A 152 2.66 -41.01 10.38
C SER A 152 3.35 -41.95 9.37
N ASN A 153 2.88 -43.18 9.20
CA ASN A 153 3.56 -44.23 8.43
C ASN A 153 2.84 -44.67 7.13
N HIS A 154 1.76 -44.01 6.70
CA HIS A 154 0.98 -44.47 5.54
C HIS A 154 0.86 -43.40 4.45
N SER A 155 1.70 -43.54 3.42
CA SER A 155 1.70 -42.73 2.19
C SER A 155 0.39 -42.86 1.40
N GLU A 156 -0.32 -43.99 1.53
CA GLU A 156 -1.54 -44.31 0.77
C GLU A 156 -2.78 -43.49 1.17
N LEU A 157 -2.75 -42.79 2.32
CA LEU A 157 -3.89 -42.00 2.83
C LEU A 157 -3.77 -40.49 2.56
N LYS A 158 -2.86 -40.06 1.66
CA LYS A 158 -2.63 -38.63 1.37
C LYS A 158 -3.59 -37.98 0.39
N GLY A 159 -4.45 -38.73 -0.29
CA GLY A 159 -5.45 -38.19 -1.23
C GLY A 159 -6.24 -37.00 -0.64
N PRO A 160 -6.87 -37.14 0.54
CA PRO A 160 -7.59 -36.05 1.21
C PRO A 160 -6.72 -34.85 1.58
N LEU A 161 -5.44 -35.06 1.91
CA LEU A 161 -4.52 -33.98 2.25
C LEU A 161 -4.13 -33.17 1.01
N ILE A 162 -3.89 -33.85 -0.11
CA ILE A 162 -3.59 -33.23 -1.41
C ILE A 162 -4.81 -32.47 -1.91
N GLU A 163 -6.01 -33.06 -1.84
CA GLU A 163 -7.26 -32.41 -2.19
C GLU A 163 -7.48 -31.13 -1.36
N GLN A 164 -7.24 -31.21 -0.05
CA GLN A 164 -7.35 -30.02 0.81
C GLN A 164 -6.26 -28.98 0.50
N PHE A 165 -5.06 -29.40 0.10
CA PHE A 165 -4.02 -28.47 -0.34
C PHE A 165 -4.44 -27.72 -1.62
N VAL A 166 -5.16 -28.36 -2.54
CA VAL A 166 -5.71 -27.68 -3.73
C VAL A 166 -6.65 -26.55 -3.32
N VAL A 167 -7.49 -26.76 -2.29
CA VAL A 167 -8.35 -25.70 -1.75
C VAL A 167 -7.50 -24.54 -1.20
N VAL A 168 -6.48 -24.84 -0.39
CA VAL A 168 -5.53 -23.85 0.12
C VAL A 168 -4.87 -23.06 -1.02
N ASP A 169 -4.45 -23.73 -2.09
CA ASP A 169 -3.81 -23.09 -3.24
C ASP A 169 -4.76 -22.19 -4.02
N GLN A 170 -6.01 -22.62 -4.24
CA GLN A 170 -7.04 -21.79 -4.88
C GLN A 170 -7.32 -20.51 -4.08
N VAL A 171 -7.43 -20.60 -2.76
CA VAL A 171 -7.62 -19.41 -1.91
C VAL A 171 -6.40 -18.51 -1.97
N LYS A 172 -5.18 -19.07 -1.94
CA LYS A 172 -3.94 -18.31 -2.12
C LYS A 172 -3.92 -17.55 -3.44
N GLU A 173 -4.30 -18.18 -4.55
CA GLU A 173 -4.31 -17.53 -5.85
C GLU A 173 -5.30 -16.36 -5.90
N LYS A 174 -6.50 -16.56 -5.35
CA LYS A 174 -7.50 -15.48 -5.25
C LYS A 174 -6.97 -14.32 -4.39
N LEU A 175 -6.40 -14.62 -3.23
CA LEU A 175 -5.83 -13.62 -2.32
C LEU A 175 -4.73 -12.83 -3.02
N GLU A 176 -3.79 -13.51 -3.68
CA GLU A 176 -2.68 -12.87 -4.36
C GLU A 176 -3.16 -11.98 -5.52
N ARG A 177 -4.17 -12.41 -6.28
CA ARG A 177 -4.79 -11.58 -7.33
C ARG A 177 -5.45 -10.34 -6.74
N SER A 178 -6.19 -10.48 -5.63
CA SER A 178 -6.84 -9.37 -4.93
C SER A 178 -5.82 -8.35 -4.44
N LEU A 179 -4.76 -8.80 -3.75
CA LEU A 179 -3.68 -7.94 -3.28
C LEU A 179 -2.94 -7.25 -4.44
N ARG A 180 -2.62 -7.99 -5.51
CA ARG A 180 -1.97 -7.40 -6.70
C ARG A 180 -2.86 -6.38 -7.40
N HIS A 181 -4.17 -6.63 -7.45
CA HIS A 181 -5.12 -5.68 -8.03
C HIS A 181 -5.15 -4.41 -7.20
N TYR A 182 -5.36 -4.52 -5.89
CA TYR A 182 -5.36 -3.41 -4.95
C TYR A 182 -4.08 -2.56 -5.05
N LEU A 183 -2.93 -3.22 -4.96
CA LEU A 183 -1.63 -2.55 -5.05
C LEU A 183 -1.39 -1.87 -6.41
N ARG A 184 -1.96 -2.37 -7.51
CA ARG A 184 -1.82 -1.74 -8.85
C ARG A 184 -2.80 -0.60 -9.06
N THR A 185 -4.04 -0.73 -8.60
CA THR A 185 -5.07 0.29 -8.76
C THR A 185 -4.75 1.52 -7.92
N ASP A 186 -4.20 1.34 -6.71
CA ASP A 186 -3.78 2.46 -5.86
C ASP A 186 -2.53 3.19 -6.40
N VAL A 187 -1.62 2.50 -7.11
CA VAL A 187 -0.49 3.13 -7.82
C VAL A 187 -0.99 4.01 -8.98
N LEU A 188 -2.11 3.65 -9.61
CA LEU A 188 -2.68 4.41 -10.73
C LEU A 188 -3.49 5.63 -10.27
N GLN A 189 -3.95 5.67 -9.01
CA GLN A 189 -4.65 6.82 -8.44
C GLN A 189 -3.72 7.81 -7.70
N SER A 190 -2.45 7.46 -7.53
CA SER A 190 -1.43 8.27 -6.85
C SER A 190 -0.44 8.98 -7.80
N ASN A 191 -0.67 8.91 -9.12
CA ASN A 191 0.01 9.70 -10.16
C ASN A 191 -0.95 10.72 -10.78
#